data_AF-A0A2H3DYZ3-F1
#
_entry.id   AF-A0A2H3DYZ3-F1
#
_cell.length_a   1.000
_cell.length_b   1.000
_cell.length_c   1.000
_cell.angle_alpha   90.00
_cell.angle_beta   90.00
_cell.angle_gamma   90.00
#
_symmetry.space_group_name_H-M   'P 1'
#
loop_
_entity.id
_entity.type
_entity.pdbx_description
1 polymer ?
#
loop_
_entity_poly.entity_id
_entity_poly.type
_entity_poly.pdbx_seq_one_letter_code
_entity_poly.pdbx_strand_id
1 'polypeptide(L)'
;MRRTLQREGCQIENSNHLMTNHHVDEFTLHIPVDIHSQIRPPNIVYSVDCQATEHFVFKHVPELSDSAKPGLTRQLTVTSIIRINEHATVYRAVSQDQGNFVLKFAFWKGEALNHLENEARNYDTLSVLQGDVIPMFYGCFRTETEPKYIRNKWRAVTCIVLEDCGEHLKVDHLMDLDDDPVIDLFQKIGKMHMECHAHPSDLSPYNIVQRELDGRIEYRLVDLHDVEYHECHFAGKWYDDSDDDGNKPKGGIGCDLLTSAADDAFFWYKIITLPSTYIGALAYDPKGLPPQSFIDKVIPPKARYAVGHSLICHIFAKFFSEAYKDHQRQIEPERMSMSDEDVEASWNQAVDKYRQLWLERGLPTTSAEGIAMLPEEAKKRIYKLQPP
;
A
#
# COMPACT_ATOMS: atom_id res chain seq x y z
N MET A 1 -45.89 -59.94 43.81
CA MET A 1 -44.62 -60.18 44.52
C MET A 1 -43.47 -59.78 43.60
N ARG A 2 -42.62 -58.85 44.09
CA ARG A 2 -41.25 -58.47 43.64
C ARG A 2 -41.10 -57.82 42.24
N ARG A 3 -40.78 -56.53 42.09
CA ARG A 3 -39.52 -55.75 42.39
C ARG A 3 -38.38 -56.07 41.38
N THR A 4 -37.56 -55.18 40.81
CA THR A 4 -37.28 -53.71 40.79
C THR A 4 -36.18 -53.52 39.70
N LEU A 5 -36.03 -52.39 38.96
CA LEU A 5 -34.96 -51.35 39.04
C LEU A 5 -35.07 -50.48 37.76
N GLN A 6 -35.42 -49.18 37.80
CA GLN A 6 -34.64 -47.94 38.07
C GLN A 6 -33.53 -47.60 37.03
N ARG A 7 -33.73 -46.50 36.27
CA ARG A 7 -32.93 -45.23 36.15
C ARG A 7 -31.60 -45.41 35.37
N GLU A 8 -31.10 -44.54 34.49
CA GLU A 8 -30.95 -43.06 34.35
C GLU A 8 -30.88 -42.76 32.82
N GLY A 9 -31.25 -41.61 32.23
CA GLY A 9 -30.86 -40.23 32.50
C GLY A 9 -29.78 -39.76 31.50
N CYS A 10 -30.15 -39.28 30.31
CA CYS A 10 -29.37 -38.32 29.52
C CYS A 10 -30.25 -37.68 28.44
N GLN A 11 -30.89 -36.56 28.77
CA GLN A 11 -31.42 -35.63 27.76
C GLN A 11 -30.27 -34.71 27.38
N ILE A 12 -29.77 -34.84 26.17
CA ILE A 12 -28.91 -33.84 25.54
C ILE A 12 -29.86 -32.76 25.00
N GLU A 13 -29.98 -31.66 25.73
CA GLU A 13 -30.60 -30.44 25.23
C GLU A 13 -29.72 -29.87 24.11
N ASN A 14 -30.14 -30.05 22.87
CA ASN A 14 -29.64 -29.27 21.75
C ASN A 14 -30.22 -27.86 21.83
N SER A 15 -29.57 -26.99 22.59
CA SER A 15 -29.76 -25.54 22.51
C SER A 15 -29.12 -25.03 21.21
N ASN A 16 -29.86 -25.12 20.10
CA ASN A 16 -29.59 -24.30 18.93
C ASN A 16 -29.88 -22.84 19.30
N HIS A 17 -28.85 -22.14 19.80
CA HIS A 17 -28.84 -20.68 19.78
C HIS A 17 -28.75 -20.23 18.31
N LEU A 18 -29.92 -20.00 17.72
CA LEU A 18 -30.07 -19.06 16.61
C LEU A 18 -29.57 -17.70 17.11
N MET A 19 -28.30 -17.38 16.83
CA MET A 19 -27.83 -16.00 16.89
C MET A 19 -28.61 -15.23 15.84
N THR A 20 -29.57 -14.45 16.30
CA THR A 20 -30.22 -13.43 15.49
C THR A 20 -29.17 -12.35 15.23
N ASN A 21 -28.84 -12.14 13.95
CA ASN A 21 -27.97 -11.05 13.51
C ASN A 21 -28.64 -9.71 13.87
N HIS A 22 -28.29 -9.16 15.03
CA HIS A 22 -28.72 -7.82 15.42
C HIS A 22 -27.81 -6.80 14.73
N HIS A 23 -28.37 -6.05 13.78
CA HIS A 23 -27.78 -4.77 13.39
C HIS A 23 -27.70 -3.85 14.61
N VAL A 24 -26.62 -3.09 14.71
CA VAL A 24 -26.42 -2.13 15.80
C VAL A 24 -27.04 -0.81 15.39
N ASP A 25 -28.16 -0.46 16.04
CA ASP A 25 -28.84 0.83 15.82
C ASP A 25 -28.05 2.01 16.43
N GLU A 26 -27.23 1.75 17.44
CA GLU A 26 -26.38 2.75 18.10
C GLU A 26 -25.11 2.16 18.71
N PHE A 27 -24.01 2.92 18.66
CA PHE A 27 -22.79 2.58 19.40
C PHE A 27 -22.26 3.77 20.20
N THR A 28 -21.55 3.45 21.28
CA THR A 28 -20.84 4.41 22.13
C THR A 28 -19.36 4.42 21.78
N LEU A 29 -18.82 5.58 21.44
CA LEU A 29 -17.40 5.79 21.22
C LEU A 29 -16.74 6.33 22.48
N HIS A 30 -15.66 5.69 22.92
CA HIS A 30 -14.78 6.17 23.97
C HIS A 30 -13.46 6.65 23.36
N ILE A 31 -13.08 7.90 23.61
CA ILE A 31 -11.80 8.47 23.18
C ILE A 31 -10.93 8.72 24.43
N PRO A 32 -9.84 7.98 24.63
CA PRO A 32 -8.92 8.20 25.74
C PRO A 32 -8.29 9.61 25.72
N VAL A 33 -8.10 10.18 26.91
CA VAL A 33 -7.59 11.56 27.11
C VAL A 33 -6.20 11.78 26.48
N ASP A 34 -5.35 10.77 26.53
CA ASP A 34 -4.00 10.79 25.95
C ASP A 34 -4.03 10.86 24.42
N ILE A 35 -4.96 10.18 23.76
CA ILE A 35 -5.17 10.31 22.31
C ILE A 35 -5.74 11.67 21.97
N HIS A 36 -6.70 12.14 22.75
CA HIS A 36 -7.31 13.46 22.56
C HIS A 36 -6.28 14.60 22.63
N SER A 37 -5.30 14.49 23.52
CA SER A 37 -4.23 15.49 23.70
C SER A 37 -3.30 15.67 22.48
N GLN A 38 -3.30 14.70 21.55
CA GLN A 38 -2.45 14.73 20.34
C GLN A 38 -3.06 15.57 19.20
N ILE A 39 -4.34 15.95 19.30
CA ILE A 39 -5.04 16.76 18.30
C ILE A 39 -4.65 18.24 18.50
N ARG A 40 -3.74 18.79 17.67
CA ARG A 40 -3.29 20.20 17.78
C ARG A 40 -4.26 21.20 17.13
N PRO A 41 -4.43 22.44 17.66
CA PRO A 41 -5.10 23.54 16.96
C PRO A 41 -4.24 24.04 15.78
N PRO A 42 -4.79 24.43 14.60
CA PRO A 42 -6.05 25.16 14.40
C PRO A 42 -7.25 24.29 13.96
N ASN A 43 -7.15 22.96 14.03
CA ASN A 43 -8.25 22.05 13.72
C ASN A 43 -9.22 21.99 14.91
N ILE A 44 -10.03 23.05 15.04
CA ILE A 44 -11.02 23.27 16.10
C ILE A 44 -12.13 22.22 16.00
N VAL A 45 -11.95 21.04 16.59
CA VAL A 45 -13.09 20.14 16.86
C VAL A 45 -13.30 19.92 18.35
N TYR A 46 -12.24 19.92 19.16
CA TYR A 46 -12.37 19.68 20.59
C TYR A 46 -11.61 20.72 21.43
N SER A 47 -12.25 21.86 21.70
CA SER A 47 -11.95 22.60 22.93
C SER A 47 -12.85 22.06 24.04
N VAL A 48 -12.75 20.77 24.32
CA VAL A 48 -13.49 20.16 25.44
C VAL A 48 -12.49 19.88 26.55
N ASP A 49 -12.94 20.11 27.78
CA ASP A 49 -12.15 20.07 29.00
C ASP A 49 -11.41 18.73 29.09
N CYS A 50 -10.09 18.76 28.90
CA CYS A 50 -9.20 17.62 28.67
C CYS A 50 -9.00 16.71 29.89
N GLN A 51 -9.95 16.70 30.83
CA GLN A 51 -9.91 15.93 32.07
C GLN A 51 -11.01 14.85 32.17
N ALA A 52 -11.96 14.78 31.23
CA ALA A 52 -13.00 13.76 31.21
C ALA A 52 -12.81 12.80 30.02
N THR A 53 -12.94 11.49 30.28
CA THR A 53 -13.15 10.49 29.22
C THR A 53 -14.50 10.74 28.58
N GLU A 54 -14.52 11.03 27.29
CA GLU A 54 -15.75 11.38 26.58
C GLU A 54 -16.38 10.15 25.94
N HIS A 55 -17.69 10.02 26.14
CA HIS A 55 -18.54 9.01 25.52
C HIS A 55 -19.47 9.70 24.53
N PHE A 56 -19.36 9.34 23.25
CA PHE A 56 -20.25 9.83 22.20
C PHE A 56 -21.20 8.71 21.78
N VAL A 57 -22.51 8.99 21.76
CA VAL A 57 -23.51 8.06 21.24
C VAL A 57 -23.79 8.39 19.79
N PHE A 58 -23.53 7.43 18.91
CA PHE A 58 -23.73 7.51 17.47
C PHE A 58 -24.91 6.64 17.07
N LYS A 59 -25.85 7.22 16.32
CA LYS A 59 -27.04 6.54 15.79
C LYS A 59 -26.82 6.15 14.34
N HIS A 60 -27.24 4.95 13.98
CA HIS A 60 -27.15 4.43 12.63
C HIS A 60 -27.93 5.30 11.64
N VAL A 61 -27.42 5.42 10.42
CA VAL A 61 -28.06 6.11 9.29
C VAL A 61 -28.38 5.06 8.23
N PRO A 62 -29.60 4.46 8.26
CA PRO A 62 -29.95 3.35 7.39
C PRO A 62 -29.83 3.69 5.91
N GLU A 63 -30.24 4.91 5.52
CA GLU A 63 -30.25 5.33 4.11
C GLU A 63 -28.85 5.39 3.44
N LEU A 64 -27.78 5.24 4.23
CA LEU A 64 -26.38 5.24 3.76
C LEU A 64 -25.66 3.92 4.08
N SER A 65 -26.39 2.90 4.54
CA SER A 65 -25.80 1.73 5.23
C SER A 65 -26.61 0.44 5.06
N ASP A 66 -27.35 0.28 3.96
CA ASP A 66 -28.23 -0.88 3.77
C ASP A 66 -27.47 -2.22 3.73
N SER A 67 -26.23 -2.20 3.25
CA SER A 67 -25.32 -3.35 3.15
C SER A 67 -24.42 -3.54 4.38
N ALA A 68 -24.60 -2.72 5.43
CA ALA A 68 -23.77 -2.74 6.63
C ALA A 68 -23.65 -4.16 7.19
N LYS A 69 -22.43 -4.57 7.52
CA LYS A 69 -22.16 -5.92 7.99
C LYS A 69 -22.47 -6.03 9.48
N PRO A 70 -23.03 -7.16 9.93
CA PRO A 70 -23.17 -7.42 11.36
C PRO A 70 -21.78 -7.58 12.00
N GLY A 71 -21.69 -7.38 13.31
CA GLY A 71 -20.43 -7.52 14.06
C GLY A 71 -19.79 -6.20 14.50
N LEU A 72 -20.52 -5.09 14.40
CA LEU A 72 -20.24 -3.94 15.25
C LEU A 72 -20.77 -4.21 16.65
N THR A 73 -20.07 -3.75 17.69
CA THR A 73 -20.57 -3.81 19.07
C THR A 73 -21.14 -2.46 19.51
N ARG A 74 -21.77 -2.44 20.68
CA ARG A 74 -22.30 -1.21 21.27
C ARG A 74 -21.21 -0.27 21.80
N GLN A 75 -19.94 -0.70 21.86
CA GLN A 75 -18.87 0.13 22.41
C GLN A 75 -17.55 -0.04 21.67
N LEU A 76 -17.01 1.08 21.19
CA LEU A 76 -15.70 1.17 20.56
C LEU A 76 -14.79 2.07 21.39
N THR A 77 -13.52 1.71 21.52
CA THR A 77 -12.49 2.55 22.15
C THR A 77 -11.42 2.91 21.13
N VAL A 78 -11.18 4.21 20.94
CA VAL A 78 -10.10 4.69 20.08
C VAL A 78 -8.75 4.33 20.69
N THR A 79 -7.86 3.80 19.86
CA THR A 79 -6.50 3.41 20.27
C THR A 79 -5.43 4.29 19.64
N SER A 80 -5.67 4.84 18.45
CA SER A 80 -4.72 5.75 17.80
C SER A 80 -5.38 6.64 16.74
N ILE A 81 -4.68 7.71 16.38
CA ILE A 81 -4.99 8.55 15.23
C ILE A 81 -4.20 8.01 14.04
N ILE A 82 -4.89 7.68 12.95
CA ILE A 82 -4.25 7.26 11.69
C ILE A 82 -3.92 8.50 10.85
N ARG A 83 -4.89 9.41 10.69
CA ARG A 83 -4.75 10.58 9.82
C ARG A 83 -5.64 11.73 10.28
N ILE A 84 -5.14 12.95 10.15
CA ILE A 84 -5.92 14.19 10.28
C ILE A 84 -5.70 15.00 9.01
N ASN A 85 -6.76 15.30 8.27
CA ASN A 85 -6.73 16.25 7.17
C ASN A 85 -7.94 17.21 7.26
N GLU A 86 -8.09 18.08 6.27
CA GLU A 86 -9.15 19.10 6.27
C GLU A 86 -10.57 18.53 6.05
N HIS A 87 -10.68 17.33 5.44
CA HIS A 87 -11.95 16.70 5.09
C HIS A 87 -12.37 15.60 6.08
N ALA A 88 -11.42 14.97 6.77
CA ALA A 88 -11.72 13.89 7.70
C ALA A 88 -10.64 13.70 8.77
N THR A 89 -11.06 13.12 9.90
CA THR A 89 -10.14 12.50 10.86
C THR A 89 -10.38 11.01 10.90
N VAL A 90 -9.30 10.24 10.83
CA VAL A 90 -9.31 8.78 10.80
C VAL A 90 -8.66 8.24 12.06
N TYR A 91 -9.37 7.38 12.77
CA TYR A 91 -8.90 6.72 13.99
C TYR A 91 -8.88 5.21 13.81
N ARG A 92 -8.00 4.56 14.55
CA ARG A 92 -8.09 3.14 14.86
C ARG A 92 -8.86 2.96 16.16
N ALA A 93 -9.73 1.98 16.21
CA ALA A 93 -10.51 1.65 17.39
C ALA A 93 -10.59 0.14 17.59
N VAL A 94 -10.86 -0.26 18.82
CA VAL A 94 -11.08 -1.65 19.20
C VAL A 94 -12.44 -1.78 19.88
N SER A 95 -13.13 -2.87 19.60
CA SER A 95 -14.25 -3.31 20.42
C SER A 95 -13.72 -4.22 21.53
N GLN A 96 -14.39 -4.23 22.69
CA GLN A 96 -14.08 -5.17 23.77
C GLN A 96 -14.29 -6.63 23.35
N ASP A 97 -15.22 -6.88 22.42
CA ASP A 97 -15.64 -8.25 22.06
C ASP A 97 -15.32 -8.63 20.60
N GLN A 98 -14.99 -7.66 19.74
CA GLN A 98 -14.88 -7.90 18.28
C GLN A 98 -13.81 -7.04 17.62
N GLY A 99 -12.59 -7.56 17.45
CA GLY A 99 -11.62 -7.07 16.46
C GLY A 99 -11.24 -5.58 16.49
N ASN A 100 -10.54 -5.17 15.43
CA ASN A 100 -10.07 -3.81 15.19
C ASN A 100 -10.91 -3.15 14.10
N PHE A 101 -11.16 -1.85 14.24
CA PHE A 101 -11.94 -1.04 13.32
C PHE A 101 -11.21 0.25 12.96
N VAL A 102 -11.57 0.79 11.81
CA VAL A 102 -11.23 2.13 11.38
C VAL A 102 -12.47 3.01 11.42
N LEU A 103 -12.33 4.19 12.03
CA LEU A 103 -13.39 5.18 12.17
C LEU A 103 -12.99 6.44 11.41
N LYS A 104 -13.78 6.83 10.41
CA LYS A 104 -13.54 8.06 9.64
C LYS A 104 -14.66 9.06 9.92
N PHE A 105 -14.27 10.22 10.43
CA PHE A 105 -15.17 11.28 10.87
C PHE A 105 -15.10 12.51 10.00
N ALA A 106 -16.26 13.12 9.74
CA ALA A 106 -16.40 14.45 9.19
C ALA A 106 -17.08 15.36 10.23
N PHE A 107 -16.43 16.47 10.58
CA PHE A 107 -16.80 17.31 11.74
C PHE A 107 -17.56 18.59 11.40
N TRP A 108 -18.04 18.76 10.16
CA TRP A 108 -18.66 19.99 9.69
C TRP A 108 -19.76 19.73 8.67
N LYS A 109 -20.68 20.70 8.49
CA LYS A 109 -21.57 20.73 7.33
C LYS A 109 -20.79 21.23 6.11
N GLY A 110 -21.03 20.67 4.93
CA GLY A 110 -20.41 21.08 3.67
C GLY A 110 -19.71 19.93 2.96
N GLU A 111 -18.63 20.25 2.24
CA GLU A 111 -17.91 19.32 1.36
C GLU A 111 -17.37 18.08 2.09
N ALA A 112 -16.75 18.25 3.26
CA ALA A 112 -16.27 17.14 4.09
C ALA A 112 -17.36 16.11 4.44
N LEU A 113 -18.57 16.59 4.78
CA LEU A 113 -19.71 15.72 5.04
C LEU A 113 -20.18 15.04 3.76
N ASN A 114 -20.29 15.79 2.66
CA ASN A 114 -20.71 15.24 1.38
C ASN A 114 -19.76 14.14 0.91
N HIS A 115 -18.44 14.32 1.04
CA HIS A 115 -17.44 13.31 0.69
C HIS A 115 -17.60 12.05 1.54
N LEU A 116 -17.78 12.19 2.86
CA LEU A 116 -17.96 11.05 3.75
C LEU A 116 -19.28 10.29 3.49
N GLU A 117 -20.37 11.02 3.23
CA GLU A 117 -21.64 10.38 2.84
C GLU A 117 -21.54 9.70 1.47
N ASN A 118 -20.84 10.31 0.52
CA ASN A 118 -20.63 9.70 -0.79
C ASN A 118 -19.80 8.41 -0.69
N GLU A 119 -18.76 8.44 0.13
CA GLU A 119 -17.97 7.26 0.45
C GLU A 119 -18.80 6.16 1.10
N ALA A 120 -19.68 6.49 2.05
CA ALA A 120 -20.61 5.53 2.64
C ALA A 120 -21.51 4.88 1.57
N ARG A 121 -22.10 5.68 0.67
CA ARG A 121 -22.91 5.18 -0.45
C ARG A 121 -22.11 4.29 -1.40
N ASN A 122 -20.84 4.59 -1.63
CA ASN A 122 -19.98 3.76 -2.47
C ASN A 122 -19.64 2.43 -1.80
N TYR A 123 -19.33 2.39 -0.49
CA TYR A 123 -19.22 1.12 0.23
C TYR A 123 -20.49 0.29 0.16
N ASP A 124 -21.64 0.97 0.18
CA ASP A 124 -22.94 0.34 0.08
C ASP A 124 -23.21 -0.27 -1.31
N THR A 125 -22.99 0.52 -2.35
CA THR A 125 -23.15 0.14 -3.74
C THR A 125 -22.19 -0.97 -4.14
N LEU A 126 -20.96 -0.92 -3.64
CA LEU A 126 -19.88 -1.89 -3.92
C LEU A 126 -19.89 -3.07 -2.94
N SER A 127 -21.02 -3.36 -2.29
CA SER A 127 -21.09 -4.32 -1.18
C SER A 127 -20.67 -5.76 -1.50
N VAL A 128 -20.72 -6.15 -2.78
CA VAL A 128 -20.24 -7.46 -3.27
C VAL A 128 -18.72 -7.61 -3.18
N LEU A 129 -17.99 -6.48 -3.09
CA LEU A 129 -16.53 -6.42 -3.05
C LEU A 129 -15.95 -6.37 -1.62
N GLN A 130 -16.81 -6.19 -0.61
CA GLN A 130 -16.41 -6.02 0.78
C GLN A 130 -15.75 -7.28 1.34
N GLY A 131 -14.67 -7.07 2.10
CA GLY A 131 -13.87 -8.12 2.73
C GLY A 131 -12.80 -8.73 1.80
N ASP A 132 -12.77 -8.36 0.52
CA ASP A 132 -11.78 -8.84 -0.46
C ASP A 132 -11.10 -7.69 -1.22
N VAL A 133 -11.86 -6.86 -1.95
CA VAL A 133 -11.29 -5.74 -2.71
C VAL A 133 -11.29 -4.47 -1.87
N ILE A 134 -12.37 -4.24 -1.13
CA ILE A 134 -12.56 -3.09 -0.22
C ILE A 134 -12.81 -3.59 1.21
N PRO A 135 -12.58 -2.79 2.25
CA PRO A 135 -12.89 -3.15 3.64
C PRO A 135 -14.35 -3.57 3.85
N MET A 136 -14.60 -4.39 4.87
CA MET A 136 -15.98 -4.56 5.36
C MET A 136 -16.52 -3.24 5.90
N PHE A 137 -17.74 -2.88 5.51
CA PHE A 137 -18.44 -1.68 5.95
C PHE A 137 -19.45 -2.02 7.02
N TYR A 138 -19.31 -1.45 8.20
CA TYR A 138 -20.18 -1.70 9.36
C TYR A 138 -21.26 -0.63 9.53
N GLY A 139 -21.27 0.39 8.66
CA GLY A 139 -22.32 1.39 8.57
C GLY A 139 -21.85 2.83 8.75
N CYS A 140 -22.77 3.73 8.42
CA CYS A 140 -22.67 5.16 8.63
C CYS A 140 -23.50 5.54 9.87
N PHE A 141 -22.95 6.40 10.70
CA PHE A 141 -23.56 6.81 11.95
C PHE A 141 -23.43 8.32 12.15
N ARG A 142 -24.40 8.88 12.89
CA ARG A 142 -24.43 10.31 13.22
C ARG A 142 -24.66 10.51 14.70
N THR A 143 -24.03 11.56 15.23
CA THR A 143 -24.38 12.10 16.53
C THR A 143 -24.80 13.56 16.37
N GLU A 144 -25.90 13.91 17.03
CA GLU A 144 -26.30 15.30 17.21
C GLU A 144 -25.70 15.76 18.53
N THR A 145 -24.64 16.56 18.49
CA THR A 145 -24.02 17.07 19.72
C THR A 145 -25.03 17.93 20.50
N GLU A 146 -25.18 17.65 21.81
CA GLU A 146 -26.06 18.42 22.68
C GLU A 146 -25.70 19.92 22.65
N PRO A 147 -26.69 20.83 22.80
CA PRO A 147 -26.47 22.29 22.81
C PRO A 147 -25.49 22.80 23.86
N LYS A 148 -25.16 21.99 24.88
CA LYS A 148 -24.33 22.38 26.04
C LYS A 148 -22.89 22.78 25.70
N TYR A 149 -22.39 22.42 24.51
CA TYR A 149 -21.00 22.63 24.13
C TYR A 149 -20.75 23.83 23.20
N ILE A 150 -21.67 24.80 23.14
CA ILE A 150 -21.71 25.70 21.99
C ILE A 150 -21.77 27.18 22.35
N ARG A 151 -20.60 27.85 22.27
CA ARG A 151 -20.52 29.24 21.79
C ARG A 151 -20.62 29.34 20.26
N ASN A 152 -20.38 28.27 19.48
CA ASN A 152 -20.40 28.28 18.01
C ASN A 152 -21.09 27.04 17.39
N LYS A 153 -22.39 27.21 17.07
CA LYS A 153 -23.38 26.38 16.33
C LYS A 153 -23.14 24.87 16.11
N TRP A 154 -24.18 24.09 16.44
CA TRP A 154 -24.52 22.70 16.05
C TRP A 154 -23.47 21.95 15.23
N ARG A 155 -22.78 20.97 15.84
CA ARG A 155 -21.86 20.07 15.13
C ARG A 155 -22.49 18.69 15.06
N ALA A 156 -23.26 18.44 14.00
CA ALA A 156 -23.58 17.06 13.65
C ALA A 156 -22.26 16.41 13.20
N VAL A 157 -21.89 15.30 13.80
CA VAL A 157 -20.70 14.54 13.43
C VAL A 157 -21.15 13.27 12.74
N THR A 158 -20.65 13.05 11.53
CA THR A 158 -20.88 11.81 10.78
C THR A 158 -19.64 10.95 10.85
N CYS A 159 -19.84 9.64 11.00
CA CYS A 159 -18.80 8.63 11.10
C CYS A 159 -19.15 7.47 10.18
N ILE A 160 -18.17 6.92 9.47
CA ILE A 160 -18.27 5.57 8.91
C ILE A 160 -17.37 4.63 9.69
N VAL A 161 -17.82 3.38 9.85
CA VAL A 161 -17.07 2.33 10.53
C VAL A 161 -16.67 1.26 9.53
N LEU A 162 -15.37 0.98 9.45
CA LEU A 162 -14.76 0.07 8.49
C LEU A 162 -13.93 -0.99 9.22
N GLU A 163 -13.70 -2.11 8.54
CA GLU A 163 -12.67 -3.09 8.90
C GLU A 163 -11.30 -2.43 8.97
N ASP A 164 -10.51 -2.77 9.99
CA ASP A 164 -9.10 -2.43 10.01
C ASP A 164 -8.29 -3.39 9.12
N CYS A 165 -7.91 -2.88 7.95
CA CYS A 165 -7.14 -3.59 6.95
C CYS A 165 -5.64 -3.26 7.00
N GLY A 166 -5.15 -2.70 8.11
CA GLY A 166 -3.72 -2.48 8.37
C GLY A 166 -3.25 -1.07 8.07
N GLU A 167 -2.08 -0.96 7.43
CA GLU A 167 -1.37 0.31 7.23
C GLU A 167 -1.38 0.71 5.75
N HIS A 168 -1.35 2.02 5.49
CA HIS A 168 -1.26 2.54 4.13
C HIS A 168 0.06 2.13 3.46
N LEU A 169 0.00 1.85 2.15
CA LEU A 169 1.19 1.71 1.33
C LEU A 169 1.94 3.05 1.33
N LYS A 170 3.25 3.05 1.57
CA LYS A 170 4.04 4.30 1.52
C LYS A 170 4.26 4.70 0.06
N VAL A 171 4.45 6.01 -0.17
CA VAL A 171 4.55 6.62 -1.52
C VAL A 171 5.57 5.93 -2.41
N ASP A 172 6.72 5.55 -1.85
CA ASP A 172 7.80 4.91 -2.60
C ASP A 172 7.51 3.42 -2.89
N HIS A 173 6.54 2.81 -2.20
CA HIS A 173 6.41 1.36 -2.18
C HIS A 173 5.65 0.76 -3.36
N LEU A 174 4.76 1.48 -4.07
CA LEU A 174 4.03 0.85 -5.19
C LEU A 174 4.98 0.43 -6.33
N MET A 175 6.02 1.22 -6.58
CA MET A 175 7.07 0.89 -7.56
C MET A 175 8.11 -0.11 -7.03
N ASP A 176 8.17 -0.29 -5.70
CA ASP A 176 9.07 -1.24 -5.03
C ASP A 176 8.40 -2.61 -4.77
N LEU A 177 7.10 -2.75 -5.08
CA LEU A 177 6.41 -4.03 -4.95
C LEU A 177 6.93 -5.00 -6.01
N ASP A 178 7.10 -6.26 -5.60
CA ASP A 178 7.31 -7.37 -6.53
C ASP A 178 6.09 -7.50 -7.47
N ASP A 179 6.27 -8.20 -8.60
CA ASP A 179 5.24 -8.37 -9.63
C ASP A 179 3.94 -8.95 -9.05
N ASP A 180 4.02 -9.93 -8.13
CA ASP A 180 2.86 -10.63 -7.58
C ASP A 180 1.88 -9.70 -6.82
N PRO A 181 2.31 -8.86 -5.85
CA PRO A 181 1.46 -7.83 -5.25
C PRO A 181 0.85 -6.82 -6.22
N VAL A 182 1.61 -6.39 -7.23
CA VAL A 182 1.11 -5.46 -8.25
C VAL A 182 0.01 -6.12 -9.08
N ILE A 183 0.21 -7.39 -9.45
CA ILE A 183 -0.80 -8.20 -10.14
C ILE A 183 -2.06 -8.36 -9.28
N ASP A 184 -1.93 -8.68 -7.99
CA ASP A 184 -3.07 -8.81 -7.07
C ASP A 184 -3.88 -7.49 -6.98
N LEU A 185 -3.21 -6.35 -6.83
CA LEU A 185 -3.88 -5.04 -6.79
C LEU A 185 -4.67 -4.75 -8.07
N PHE A 186 -4.08 -4.99 -9.23
CA PHE A 186 -4.75 -4.79 -10.51
C PHE A 186 -5.88 -5.81 -10.75
N GLN A 187 -5.74 -7.05 -10.29
CA GLN A 187 -6.83 -8.01 -10.27
C GLN A 187 -8.00 -7.52 -9.41
N LYS A 188 -7.73 -6.90 -8.26
CA LYS A 188 -8.77 -6.31 -7.40
C LYS A 188 -9.49 -5.14 -8.07
N ILE A 189 -8.77 -4.24 -8.73
CA ILE A 189 -9.37 -3.15 -9.52
C ILE A 189 -10.19 -3.73 -10.68
N GLY A 190 -9.64 -4.72 -11.39
CA GLY A 190 -10.33 -5.40 -12.48
C GLY A 190 -11.62 -6.08 -12.01
N LYS A 191 -11.62 -6.69 -10.82
CA LYS A 191 -12.81 -7.27 -10.20
C LYS A 191 -13.86 -6.21 -9.88
N MET A 192 -13.45 -5.08 -9.28
CA MET A 192 -14.35 -3.95 -9.05
C MET A 192 -15.01 -3.47 -10.34
N HIS A 193 -14.23 -3.44 -11.41
CA HIS A 193 -14.71 -3.04 -12.71
C HIS A 193 -15.68 -4.02 -13.35
N MET A 194 -15.38 -5.31 -13.28
CA MET A 194 -16.20 -6.39 -13.85
C MET A 194 -17.52 -6.56 -13.12
N GLU A 195 -17.51 -6.47 -11.79
CA GLU A 195 -18.69 -6.74 -10.97
C GLU A 195 -19.57 -5.50 -10.77
N CYS A 196 -18.97 -4.31 -10.76
CA CYS A 196 -19.67 -3.07 -10.39
C CYS A 196 -19.59 -1.96 -11.45
N HIS A 197 -18.89 -2.17 -12.57
CA HIS A 197 -18.66 -1.13 -13.59
C HIS A 197 -18.06 0.15 -13.00
N ALA A 198 -17.18 -0.01 -12.02
CA ALA A 198 -16.65 1.06 -11.20
C ALA A 198 -15.13 0.98 -11.06
N HIS A 199 -14.49 2.12 -10.79
CA HIS A 199 -13.12 2.17 -10.28
C HIS A 199 -12.91 3.46 -9.45
N PRO A 200 -11.91 3.49 -8.55
CA PRO A 200 -11.50 4.75 -7.93
C PRO A 200 -11.06 5.76 -8.99
N SER A 201 -11.42 7.03 -8.81
CA SER A 201 -11.00 8.11 -9.73
C SER A 201 -9.49 8.40 -9.62
N ASP A 202 -8.87 8.08 -8.47
CA ASP A 202 -7.44 8.20 -8.22
C ASP A 202 -6.87 6.94 -7.54
N LEU A 203 -5.95 6.27 -8.23
CA LEU A 203 -5.20 5.12 -7.70
C LEU A 203 -3.87 5.60 -7.11
N SER A 204 -3.93 6.03 -5.86
CA SER A 204 -2.76 6.45 -5.09
C SER A 204 -2.33 5.37 -4.09
N PRO A 205 -1.02 5.23 -3.77
CA PRO A 205 -0.56 4.39 -2.65
C PRO A 205 -1.28 4.73 -1.32
N TYR A 206 -1.68 5.98 -1.14
CA TYR A 206 -2.44 6.42 0.03
C TYR A 206 -3.87 5.85 0.10
N ASN A 207 -4.41 5.39 -1.03
CA ASN A 207 -5.74 4.78 -1.11
C ASN A 207 -5.66 3.24 -1.09
N ILE A 208 -4.48 2.70 -0.77
CA ILE A 208 -4.21 1.28 -0.64
C ILE A 208 -3.74 1.01 0.78
N VAL A 209 -4.38 0.08 1.47
CA VAL A 209 -3.94 -0.42 2.78
C VAL A 209 -3.54 -1.88 2.66
N GLN A 210 -2.57 -2.27 3.48
CA GLN A 210 -2.04 -3.62 3.53
C GLN A 210 -1.96 -4.14 4.96
N ARG A 211 -2.25 -5.43 5.13
CA ARG A 211 -1.99 -6.17 6.37
C ARG A 211 -1.38 -7.53 6.07
N GLU A 212 -0.60 -8.03 7.00
CA GLU A 212 -0.17 -9.43 6.97
C GLU A 212 -1.20 -10.30 7.71
N LEU A 213 -1.70 -11.33 7.03
CA LEU A 213 -2.60 -12.34 7.57
C LEU A 213 -2.10 -13.72 7.16
N ASP A 214 -1.85 -14.59 8.14
CA ASP A 214 -1.36 -15.97 7.92
C ASP A 214 -0.13 -16.07 7.02
N GLY A 215 0.80 -15.09 7.14
CA GLY A 215 2.03 -15.03 6.35
C GLY A 215 1.84 -14.56 4.91
N ARG A 216 0.70 -13.96 4.58
CA ARG A 216 0.41 -13.33 3.27
C ARG A 216 0.04 -11.87 3.46
N ILE A 217 0.48 -11.02 2.55
CA ILE A 217 0.05 -9.62 2.54
C ILE A 217 -1.28 -9.54 1.78
N GLU A 218 -2.30 -9.00 2.43
CA GLU A 218 -3.58 -8.69 1.82
C GLU A 218 -3.67 -7.19 1.57
N TYR A 219 -4.11 -6.82 0.36
CA TYR A 219 -4.35 -5.43 -0.01
C TYR A 219 -5.85 -5.11 -0.07
N ARG A 220 -6.21 -3.87 0.29
CA ARG A 220 -7.57 -3.33 0.16
C ARG A 220 -7.55 -1.90 -0.36
N LEU A 221 -8.51 -1.57 -1.22
CA LEU A 221 -8.74 -0.21 -1.69
C LEU A 221 -9.61 0.55 -0.68
N VAL A 222 -9.21 1.77 -0.33
CA VAL A 222 -9.89 2.64 0.64
C VAL A 222 -10.08 4.05 0.07
N ASP A 223 -10.75 4.93 0.83
CA ASP A 223 -11.03 6.32 0.45
C ASP A 223 -11.93 6.45 -0.79
N LEU A 224 -13.02 5.69 -0.81
CA LEU A 224 -13.95 5.56 -1.93
C LEU A 224 -14.92 6.75 -2.05
N HIS A 225 -14.51 7.96 -1.68
CA HIS A 225 -15.38 9.14 -1.79
C HIS A 225 -15.54 9.59 -3.24
N ASP A 226 -14.61 9.23 -4.13
CA ASP A 226 -14.64 9.50 -5.55
C ASP A 226 -14.46 8.20 -6.34
N VAL A 227 -15.56 7.74 -6.93
CA VAL A 227 -15.66 6.49 -7.70
C VAL A 227 -16.34 6.83 -9.01
N GLU A 228 -15.66 6.50 -10.11
CA GLU A 228 -16.19 6.65 -11.45
C GLU A 228 -16.93 5.38 -11.88
N TYR A 229 -18.13 5.56 -12.44
CA TYR A 229 -18.95 4.47 -12.97
C TYR A 229 -19.07 4.62 -14.49
N HIS A 230 -18.77 3.55 -15.22
CA HIS A 230 -18.90 3.55 -16.68
C HIS A 230 -19.04 2.14 -17.27
N GLU A 231 -19.70 2.05 -18.42
CA GLU A 231 -19.73 0.81 -19.21
C GLU A 231 -18.46 0.69 -20.04
N CYS A 232 -17.86 -0.48 -20.05
CA CYS A 232 -16.66 -0.78 -20.80
C CYS A 232 -16.70 -2.19 -21.40
N HIS A 233 -15.68 -2.52 -22.18
CA HIS A 233 -15.48 -3.87 -22.73
C HIS A 233 -14.32 -4.60 -22.07
N PHE A 234 -13.93 -4.20 -20.86
CA PHE A 234 -12.95 -4.96 -20.09
C PHE A 234 -13.49 -6.36 -19.85
N ALA A 235 -12.71 -7.38 -20.23
CA ALA A 235 -13.14 -8.78 -20.17
C ALA A 235 -12.49 -9.55 -19.01
N GLY A 236 -11.94 -8.84 -18.02
CA GLY A 236 -11.18 -9.44 -16.92
C GLY A 236 -9.76 -9.88 -17.30
N LYS A 237 -9.31 -9.55 -18.52
CA LYS A 237 -7.99 -9.92 -19.02
C LYS A 237 -7.09 -8.70 -19.11
N TRP A 238 -6.01 -8.74 -18.35
CA TRP A 238 -4.99 -7.72 -18.40
C TRP A 238 -4.02 -7.96 -19.56
N TYR A 239 -3.57 -9.20 -19.78
CA TYR A 239 -2.62 -9.54 -20.85
C TYR A 239 -3.31 -10.23 -22.05
N ASP A 240 -2.65 -10.22 -23.22
CA ASP A 240 -3.11 -10.97 -24.39
C ASP A 240 -2.80 -12.47 -24.22
N ASP A 241 -3.69 -13.33 -24.70
CA ASP A 241 -3.51 -14.80 -24.62
C ASP A 241 -2.36 -15.29 -25.52
N SER A 242 -1.88 -14.46 -26.46
CA SER A 242 -0.86 -14.82 -27.45
C SER A 242 0.57 -14.40 -27.11
N ASP A 243 0.76 -13.52 -26.12
CA ASP A 243 2.06 -12.92 -25.80
C ASP A 243 2.51 -13.35 -24.39
N ASP A 244 3.30 -14.43 -24.33
CA ASP A 244 3.93 -14.96 -23.09
C ASP A 244 4.81 -13.93 -22.36
N ASP A 245 5.15 -12.83 -23.05
CA ASP A 245 5.99 -11.76 -22.53
C ASP A 245 5.25 -10.85 -21.52
N GLY A 246 3.92 -10.93 -21.43
CA GLY A 246 3.11 -10.08 -20.52
C GLY A 246 3.17 -8.58 -20.84
N ASN A 247 3.30 -8.27 -22.13
CA ASN A 247 3.23 -6.89 -22.62
C ASN A 247 1.78 -6.37 -22.61
N LYS A 248 1.65 -5.05 -22.60
CA LYS A 248 0.38 -4.35 -22.82
C LYS A 248 -0.28 -4.81 -24.14
N PRO A 249 -1.56 -5.19 -24.14
CA PRO A 249 -2.29 -5.47 -25.38
C PRO A 249 -2.27 -4.24 -26.32
N LYS A 250 -1.99 -4.44 -27.61
CA LYS A 250 -1.83 -3.33 -28.59
C LYS A 250 -3.08 -2.44 -28.75
N GLY A 251 -4.26 -2.93 -28.36
CA GLY A 251 -5.52 -2.19 -28.37
C GLY A 251 -6.00 -1.74 -26.98
N GLY A 252 -5.16 -1.87 -25.94
CA GLY A 252 -5.59 -1.74 -24.55
C GLY A 252 -6.45 -2.92 -24.10
N ILE A 253 -6.99 -2.83 -22.89
CA ILE A 253 -7.77 -3.92 -22.26
C ILE A 253 -9.28 -3.79 -22.45
N GLY A 254 -9.75 -2.89 -23.32
CA GLY A 254 -11.18 -2.63 -23.49
C GLY A 254 -11.77 -1.65 -22.48
N CYS A 255 -10.92 -1.01 -21.67
CA CYS A 255 -11.26 0.16 -20.86
C CYS A 255 -10.07 1.14 -20.91
N ASP A 256 -10.27 2.33 -21.47
CA ASP A 256 -9.21 3.34 -21.61
C ASP A 256 -8.76 3.87 -20.25
N LEU A 257 -9.67 4.00 -19.28
CA LEU A 257 -9.36 4.49 -17.93
C LEU A 257 -8.50 3.49 -17.15
N LEU A 258 -8.88 2.20 -17.15
CA LEU A 258 -8.03 1.16 -16.56
C LEU A 258 -6.69 1.03 -17.30
N THR A 259 -6.69 1.22 -18.62
CA THR A 259 -5.46 1.20 -19.41
C THR A 259 -4.52 2.33 -18.98
N SER A 260 -5.05 3.55 -18.80
CA SER A 260 -4.28 4.71 -18.32
C SER A 260 -3.79 4.52 -16.89
N ALA A 261 -4.66 4.07 -15.97
CA ALA A 261 -4.26 3.80 -14.59
C ALA A 261 -3.17 2.72 -14.51
N ALA A 262 -3.24 1.69 -15.36
CA ALA A 262 -2.21 0.68 -15.50
C ALA A 262 -0.90 1.23 -16.10
N ASP A 263 -0.97 2.17 -17.06
CA ASP A 263 0.21 2.86 -17.57
C ASP A 263 0.87 3.71 -16.47
N ASP A 264 0.08 4.50 -15.74
CA ASP A 264 0.56 5.41 -14.68
C ASP A 264 1.16 4.64 -13.49
N ALA A 265 0.62 3.46 -13.18
CA ALA A 265 1.15 2.56 -12.17
C ALA A 265 2.27 1.64 -12.69
N PHE A 266 2.69 1.82 -13.95
CA PHE A 266 3.67 0.98 -14.64
C PHE A 266 3.34 -0.53 -14.69
N PHE A 267 2.08 -0.91 -14.54
CA PHE A 267 1.61 -2.29 -14.47
C PHE A 267 2.02 -3.17 -15.68
N TRP A 268 1.94 -2.61 -16.88
CA TRP A 268 2.30 -3.31 -18.13
C TRP A 268 3.79 -3.50 -18.31
N TYR A 269 4.54 -2.60 -17.69
CA TYR A 269 5.95 -2.74 -17.54
C TYR A 269 6.10 -3.68 -16.36
N LYS A 270 5.72 -4.96 -16.58
CA LYS A 270 6.24 -6.06 -15.78
C LYS A 270 7.68 -5.64 -15.50
N ILE A 271 8.08 -5.67 -14.24
CA ILE A 271 9.49 -5.89 -13.97
C ILE A 271 9.73 -7.35 -14.38
N ILE A 272 9.55 -7.66 -15.68
CA ILE A 272 10.57 -8.39 -16.39
C ILE A 272 11.80 -7.66 -15.89
N THR A 273 12.53 -8.36 -15.05
CA THR A 273 13.97 -8.35 -15.07
C THR A 273 14.40 -8.12 -16.54
N LEU A 274 14.39 -6.87 -17.04
CA LEU A 274 15.52 -6.34 -17.77
C LEU A 274 16.64 -6.79 -16.85
N PRO A 275 17.50 -7.75 -17.23
CA PRO A 275 18.47 -8.31 -16.29
C PRO A 275 19.23 -7.16 -15.65
N SER A 276 18.78 -6.66 -14.51
CA SER A 276 19.09 -5.27 -14.18
C SER A 276 20.46 -5.33 -13.59
N THR A 277 21.38 -4.74 -14.31
CA THR A 277 22.73 -4.65 -13.81
C THR A 277 22.75 -3.49 -12.84
N TYR A 278 22.87 -3.82 -11.56
CA TYR A 278 22.96 -2.86 -10.49
C TYR A 278 24.39 -2.32 -10.41
N ILE A 279 24.50 -1.00 -10.54
CA ILE A 279 25.76 -0.30 -10.35
C ILE A 279 25.58 0.57 -9.10
N GLY A 280 25.88 -0.06 -7.97
CA GLY A 280 25.46 0.36 -6.64
C GLY A 280 23.94 0.39 -6.50
N ALA A 281 23.35 1.53 -6.16
CA ALA A 281 21.91 1.60 -5.87
C ALA A 281 21.00 1.85 -7.09
N LEU A 282 21.57 2.06 -8.29
CA LEU A 282 20.79 2.27 -9.52
C LEU A 282 20.79 1.02 -10.39
N ALA A 283 19.61 0.70 -10.93
CA ALA A 283 19.41 -0.31 -11.97
C ALA A 283 19.74 0.27 -13.36
N TYR A 284 20.34 -0.57 -14.22
CA TYR A 284 20.66 -0.26 -15.61
C TYR A 284 20.24 -1.41 -16.54
N ASP A 285 19.92 -1.08 -17.80
CA ASP A 285 19.77 -2.06 -18.88
C ASP A 285 21.10 -2.85 -19.03
N PRO A 286 21.07 -4.19 -18.94
CA PRO A 286 22.26 -5.03 -19.07
C PRO A 286 22.91 -4.97 -20.45
N LYS A 287 22.19 -4.50 -21.47
CA LYS A 287 22.71 -4.44 -22.84
C LYS A 287 23.93 -3.53 -22.90
N GLY A 288 25.11 -4.14 -23.08
CA GLY A 288 26.38 -3.42 -23.13
C GLY A 288 27.06 -3.24 -21.78
N LEU A 289 26.65 -4.00 -20.75
CA LEU A 289 27.27 -4.07 -19.43
C LEU A 289 27.77 -5.50 -19.13
N PRO A 290 28.82 -5.65 -18.29
CA PRO A 290 29.27 -6.95 -17.81
C PRO A 290 28.23 -7.62 -16.89
N PRO A 291 28.33 -8.94 -16.65
CA PRO A 291 27.50 -9.64 -15.67
C PRO A 291 27.62 -9.03 -14.27
N GLN A 292 26.53 -9.10 -13.48
CA GLN A 292 26.48 -8.55 -12.12
C GLN A 292 27.60 -9.11 -11.22
N SER A 293 27.87 -10.41 -11.33
CA SER A 293 28.91 -11.10 -10.55
C SER A 293 30.31 -10.53 -10.75
N PHE A 294 30.60 -9.98 -11.94
CA PHE A 294 31.85 -9.30 -12.24
C PHE A 294 31.86 -7.88 -11.64
N ILE A 295 30.78 -7.12 -11.82
CA ILE A 295 30.63 -5.75 -11.31
C ILE A 295 30.80 -5.72 -9.80
N ASP A 296 30.13 -6.63 -9.09
CA ASP A 296 30.22 -6.75 -7.65
C ASP A 296 31.63 -7.02 -7.17
N LYS A 297 32.41 -7.79 -7.93
CA LYS A 297 33.81 -8.09 -7.60
C LYS A 297 34.73 -6.91 -7.89
N VAL A 298 34.49 -6.13 -8.94
CA VAL A 298 35.36 -4.99 -9.29
C VAL A 298 35.13 -3.79 -8.37
N ILE A 299 33.88 -3.48 -8.00
CA ILE A 299 33.58 -2.37 -7.08
C ILE A 299 34.13 -2.69 -5.68
N PRO A 300 35.04 -1.87 -5.11
CA PRO A 300 35.51 -2.08 -3.74
C PRO A 300 34.36 -2.07 -2.74
N PRO A 301 34.29 -3.01 -1.77
CA PRO A 301 33.17 -3.10 -0.83
C PRO A 301 32.88 -1.79 -0.08
N LYS A 302 33.93 -1.02 0.25
CA LYS A 302 33.83 0.27 0.94
C LYS A 302 33.36 1.42 0.05
N ALA A 303 33.34 1.24 -1.27
CA ALA A 303 32.80 2.19 -2.24
C ALA A 303 31.31 1.94 -2.55
N ARG A 304 30.75 0.77 -2.19
CA ARG A 304 29.35 0.40 -2.48
C ARG A 304 28.30 1.27 -1.78
N TYR A 305 28.69 1.95 -0.70
CA TYR A 305 27.84 2.91 0.01
C TYR A 305 28.01 4.36 -0.47
N ALA A 306 28.95 4.63 -1.38
CA ALA A 306 29.12 5.93 -2.04
C ALA A 306 27.96 6.24 -3.01
N VAL A 307 27.08 5.26 -3.21
CA VAL A 307 26.30 5.08 -4.44
C VAL A 307 24.83 5.48 -4.27
N GLY A 308 24.52 6.23 -3.20
CA GLY A 308 23.23 6.89 -3.04
C GLY A 308 23.08 8.17 -3.86
N HIS A 309 24.12 8.62 -4.57
CA HIS A 309 24.07 9.80 -5.42
C HIS A 309 24.19 9.42 -6.91
N SER A 310 23.12 9.66 -7.67
CA SER A 310 22.97 9.24 -9.08
C SER A 310 24.18 9.56 -9.96
N LEU A 311 24.84 10.70 -9.75
CA LEU A 311 26.02 11.12 -10.53
C LEU A 311 27.20 10.13 -10.46
N ILE A 312 27.45 9.51 -9.30
CA ILE A 312 28.56 8.55 -9.13
C ILE A 312 28.23 7.23 -9.83
N CYS A 313 26.98 6.80 -9.75
CA CYS A 313 26.50 5.61 -10.44
C CYS A 313 26.73 5.71 -11.96
N HIS A 314 26.51 6.89 -12.56
CA HIS A 314 26.75 7.11 -13.99
C HIS A 314 28.24 7.05 -14.37
N ILE A 315 29.13 7.52 -13.49
CA ILE A 315 30.58 7.40 -13.67
C ILE A 315 30.99 5.91 -13.69
N PHE A 316 30.44 5.13 -12.76
CA PHE A 316 30.68 3.69 -12.68
C PHE A 316 30.09 2.96 -13.90
N ALA A 317 28.87 3.32 -14.31
CA ALA A 317 28.23 2.76 -15.51
C ALA A 317 29.06 2.98 -16.77
N LYS A 318 29.64 4.18 -16.94
CA LYS A 318 30.56 4.45 -18.04
C LYS A 318 31.80 3.55 -17.98
N PHE A 319 32.41 3.38 -16.81
CA PHE A 319 33.54 2.48 -16.63
C PHE A 319 33.19 1.04 -17.03
N PHE A 320 32.05 0.52 -16.56
CA PHE A 320 31.64 -0.85 -16.85
C PHE A 320 31.23 -1.08 -18.31
N SER A 321 30.61 -0.09 -18.95
CA SER A 321 30.34 -0.16 -20.40
C SER A 321 31.61 -0.18 -21.24
N GLU A 322 32.65 0.53 -20.82
CA GLU A 322 33.97 0.47 -21.47
C GLU A 322 34.66 -0.87 -21.22
N ALA A 323 34.59 -1.41 -20.00
CA ALA A 323 35.11 -2.73 -19.67
C ALA A 323 34.39 -3.84 -20.47
N TYR A 324 33.08 -3.73 -20.65
CA TYR A 324 32.31 -4.62 -21.51
C TYR A 324 32.83 -4.64 -22.94
N LYS A 325 33.01 -3.47 -23.55
CA LYS A 325 33.51 -3.34 -24.92
C LYS A 325 34.95 -3.87 -25.07
N ASP A 326 35.81 -3.60 -24.09
CA ASP A 326 37.20 -4.08 -24.10
C ASP A 326 37.28 -5.61 -24.00
N HIS A 327 36.54 -6.20 -23.07
CA HIS A 327 36.49 -7.66 -22.89
C HIS A 327 35.88 -8.35 -24.10
N GLN A 328 34.78 -7.82 -24.65
CA GLN A 328 34.14 -8.36 -25.85
C GLN A 328 35.11 -8.43 -27.03
N ARG A 329 35.89 -7.38 -27.28
CA ARG A 329 36.91 -7.36 -28.35
C ARG A 329 38.02 -8.39 -28.15
N GLN A 330 38.34 -8.71 -26.90
CA GLN A 330 39.40 -9.67 -26.57
C GLN A 330 38.95 -11.12 -26.82
N ILE A 331 37.68 -11.42 -26.54
CA ILE A 331 37.13 -12.76 -26.72
C ILE A 331 36.48 -12.97 -28.10
N GLU A 332 36.18 -11.91 -28.85
CA GLU A 332 35.53 -11.95 -30.18
C GLU A 332 36.15 -12.96 -31.16
N PRO A 333 37.49 -13.12 -31.25
CA PRO A 333 38.10 -14.11 -32.15
C PRO A 333 37.76 -15.57 -31.80
N GLU A 334 37.48 -15.87 -30.53
CA GLU A 334 37.24 -17.23 -30.02
C GLU A 334 35.78 -17.44 -29.59
N ARG A 335 34.97 -16.37 -29.59
CA ARG A 335 33.60 -16.33 -29.06
C ARG A 335 32.66 -17.34 -29.72
N MET A 336 32.81 -17.60 -31.01
CA MET A 336 31.96 -18.58 -31.73
C MET A 336 32.22 -20.04 -31.31
N SER A 337 33.30 -20.30 -30.56
CA SER A 337 33.68 -21.63 -30.04
C SER A 337 33.58 -21.75 -28.52
N MET A 338 33.23 -20.69 -27.80
CA MET A 338 33.12 -20.70 -26.34
C MET A 338 31.70 -21.08 -25.91
N SER A 339 31.60 -21.89 -24.85
CA SER A 339 30.34 -22.07 -24.12
C SER A 339 30.02 -20.85 -23.25
N ASP A 340 28.78 -20.72 -22.80
CA ASP A 340 28.41 -19.65 -21.85
C ASP A 340 29.20 -19.72 -20.53
N GLU A 341 29.55 -20.94 -20.10
CA GLU A 341 30.40 -21.20 -18.93
C GLU A 341 31.83 -20.68 -19.14
N ASP A 342 32.39 -20.85 -20.34
CA ASP A 342 33.72 -20.32 -20.69
C ASP A 342 33.72 -18.78 -20.73
N VAL A 343 32.62 -18.18 -21.20
CA VAL A 343 32.44 -16.73 -21.21
C VAL A 343 32.37 -16.19 -19.78
N GLU A 344 31.63 -16.84 -18.88
CA GLU A 344 31.59 -16.45 -17.47
C GLU A 344 32.94 -16.64 -16.76
N ALA A 345 33.65 -17.74 -17.04
CA ALA A 345 34.99 -17.99 -16.53
C ALA A 345 35.98 -16.89 -16.97
N SER A 346 35.88 -16.42 -18.22
CA SER A 346 36.73 -15.34 -18.74
C SER A 346 36.53 -14.02 -17.97
N TRP A 347 35.30 -13.69 -17.58
CA TRP A 347 35.01 -12.53 -16.75
C TRP A 347 35.63 -12.63 -15.36
N ASN A 348 35.54 -13.81 -14.75
CA ASN A 348 36.14 -14.06 -13.44
C ASN A 348 37.67 -13.90 -13.45
N GLN A 349 38.33 -14.34 -14.53
CA GLN A 349 39.79 -14.15 -14.70
C GLN A 349 40.18 -12.68 -14.91
N ALA A 350 39.28 -11.86 -15.45
CA ALA A 350 39.55 -10.46 -15.74
C ALA A 350 39.36 -9.52 -14.53
N VAL A 351 38.77 -9.98 -13.42
CA VAL A 351 38.43 -9.14 -12.26
C VAL A 351 39.62 -8.31 -11.76
N ASP A 352 40.78 -8.92 -11.57
CA ASP A 352 41.94 -8.22 -11.01
C ASP A 352 42.51 -7.17 -11.97
N LYS A 353 42.49 -7.44 -13.28
CA LYS A 353 42.85 -6.45 -14.32
C LYS A 353 41.98 -5.21 -14.18
N TYR A 354 40.67 -5.36 -14.09
CA TYR A 354 39.75 -4.23 -14.04
C TYR A 354 39.72 -3.53 -12.66
N ARG A 355 40.07 -4.23 -11.57
CA ARG A 355 40.34 -3.59 -10.27
C ARG A 355 41.56 -2.68 -10.33
N GLN A 356 42.64 -3.10 -11.01
CA GLN A 356 43.80 -2.20 -11.19
C GLN A 356 43.44 -1.01 -12.06
N LEU A 357 42.71 -1.21 -13.16
CA LEU A 357 42.24 -0.12 -14.02
C LEU A 357 41.32 0.86 -13.28
N TRP A 358 40.49 0.37 -12.34
CA TRP A 358 39.67 1.21 -11.47
C TRP A 358 40.52 2.18 -10.65
N LEU A 359 41.60 1.67 -10.04
CA LEU A 359 42.54 2.47 -9.25
C LEU A 359 43.31 3.46 -10.15
N GLU A 360 43.80 3.01 -11.30
CA GLU A 360 44.53 3.86 -12.26
C GLU A 360 43.70 5.04 -12.77
N ARG A 361 42.38 4.85 -12.91
CA ARG A 361 41.44 5.91 -13.32
C ARG A 361 41.05 6.85 -12.17
N GLY A 362 41.61 6.65 -10.97
CA GLY A 362 41.29 7.45 -9.79
C GLY A 362 39.83 7.32 -9.36
N LEU A 363 39.20 6.17 -9.65
CA LEU A 363 37.84 5.91 -9.18
C LEU A 363 37.86 5.63 -7.67
N PRO A 364 36.80 6.01 -6.96
CA PRO A 364 36.80 5.99 -5.51
C PRO A 364 36.81 4.55 -4.99
N THR A 365 37.58 4.34 -3.93
CA THR A 365 37.66 3.07 -3.18
C THR A 365 36.86 3.12 -1.88
N THR A 366 36.44 4.31 -1.47
CA THR A 366 35.61 4.57 -0.29
C THR A 366 34.48 5.55 -0.60
N SER A 367 33.42 5.54 0.23
CA SER A 367 32.34 6.54 0.13
C SER A 367 32.82 7.97 0.32
N ALA A 368 33.81 8.19 1.19
CA ALA A 368 34.37 9.52 1.42
C ALA A 368 35.07 10.07 0.17
N GLU A 369 35.84 9.23 -0.53
CA GLU A 369 36.44 9.59 -1.82
C GLU A 369 35.38 9.89 -2.88
N GLY A 370 34.32 9.08 -2.95
CA GLY A 370 33.21 9.31 -3.89
C GLY A 370 32.51 10.64 -3.65
N ILE A 371 32.20 10.98 -2.40
CA ILE A 371 31.60 12.27 -2.04
C ILE A 371 32.56 13.42 -2.36
N ALA A 372 33.87 13.25 -2.17
CA ALA A 372 34.87 14.27 -2.49
C ALA A 372 34.92 14.62 -4.00
N MET A 373 34.58 13.68 -4.87
CA MET A 373 34.52 13.87 -6.34
C MET A 373 33.28 14.65 -6.81
N LEU A 374 32.28 14.86 -5.96
CA LEU A 374 31.07 15.59 -6.33
C LEU A 374 31.29 17.11 -6.38
N PRO A 375 30.55 17.85 -7.22
CA PRO A 375 30.49 19.31 -7.12
C PRO A 375 30.06 19.77 -5.73
N GLU A 376 30.55 20.91 -5.26
CA GLU A 376 30.22 21.44 -3.91
C GLU A 376 28.71 21.59 -3.67
N GLU A 377 27.93 21.92 -4.70
CA GLU A 377 26.48 22.01 -4.60
C GLU A 377 25.80 20.64 -4.39
N ALA A 378 26.38 19.56 -4.91
CA ALA A 378 25.91 18.20 -4.67
C ALA A 378 26.32 17.71 -3.27
N LYS A 379 27.53 18.05 -2.81
CA LYS A 379 27.99 17.76 -1.44
C LYS A 379 27.06 18.37 -0.39
N LYS A 380 26.66 19.64 -0.55
CA LYS A 380 25.73 20.34 0.37
C LYS A 380 24.37 19.66 0.51
N ARG A 381 23.88 18.97 -0.52
CA ARG A 381 22.60 18.23 -0.48
C ARG A 381 22.72 16.93 0.34
N ILE A 382 23.86 16.26 0.26
CA ILE A 382 24.14 15.03 1.01
C ILE A 382 24.27 15.33 2.51
N TYR A 383 24.98 16.40 2.90
CA TYR A 383 25.14 16.78 4.31
C TYR A 383 23.86 17.31 4.98
N LYS A 384 22.83 17.71 4.22
CA LYS A 384 21.52 18.10 4.75
C LYS A 384 20.60 16.92 5.10
N LEU A 385 20.94 15.72 4.64
CA LEU A 385 20.14 14.50 4.83
C LEU A 385 20.66 13.60 5.97
N GLN A 386 21.79 13.94 6.59
CA GLN A 386 22.18 13.30 7.84
C GLN A 386 21.44 13.99 8.99
N PRO A 387 20.74 13.24 9.87
CA PRO A 387 20.17 13.83 11.07
C PRO A 387 21.31 14.35 11.97
N PRO A 388 21.04 15.31 12.87
CA PRO A 388 22.01 15.76 13.86
C PRO A 388 22.57 14.62 14.72
#